data_AF-A0A937R3G2-F1
#
_entry.id   AF-A0A937R3G2-F1
#
_cell.length_a   1.000
_cell.length_b   1.000
_cell.length_c   1.000
_cell.angle_alpha   90.00
_cell.angle_beta   90.00
_cell.angle_gamma   90.00
#
_symmetry.space_group_name_H-M   'P 1'
#
loop_
_entity.id
_entity.type
_entity.pdbx_description
1 polymer ?
#
loop_
_entity_poly.entity_id
_entity_poly.type
_entity_poly.pdbx_seq_one_letter_code
_entity_poly.pdbx_strand_id
1 'polypeptide(L)'
;MRRIGWFCALLVPIAAQAAEPSLEQQALATMKRATAYFTTHVSTRGGYLWRYSDDLSQREGENRATPTQVWVQPPGTPAVGLACARAYQATGDRQFLDAAVAAAKALVFGQLWSGGWQYYIHLAPPAERRHAYRRLPRPKSKKVRRY
;
A
#
# COMPACT_ATOMS: atom_id res chain seq x y z
N MET A 1 -16.21 16.37 79.85
CA MET A 1 -16.56 16.78 78.47
C MET A 1 -15.38 16.46 77.55
N ARG A 2 -15.49 15.50 76.63
CA ARG A 2 -14.46 15.17 75.64
C ARG A 2 -15.13 15.04 74.27
N ARG A 3 -14.79 15.93 73.33
CA ARG A 3 -15.29 15.88 71.94
C ARG A 3 -14.36 14.99 71.12
N ILE A 4 -14.89 13.89 70.59
CA ILE A 4 -14.20 13.00 69.66
C ILE A 4 -14.45 13.57 68.25
N GLY A 5 -13.42 14.16 67.64
CA GLY A 5 -13.49 14.63 66.26
C GLY A 5 -13.21 13.49 65.29
N TRP A 6 -14.14 13.22 64.39
CA TRP A 6 -13.94 12.30 63.27
C TRP A 6 -13.19 13.02 62.14
N PHE A 7 -12.00 12.55 61.82
CA PHE A 7 -11.27 12.97 60.62
C PHE A 7 -11.65 12.03 59.47
N CYS A 8 -12.47 12.50 58.52
CA CYS A 8 -12.63 11.84 57.23
C CYS A 8 -11.41 12.16 56.36
N ALA A 9 -10.55 11.17 56.14
CA ALA A 9 -9.48 11.26 55.15
C ALA A 9 -10.09 11.14 53.74
N LEU A 10 -10.11 12.24 52.99
CA LEU A 10 -10.44 12.24 51.58
C LEU A 10 -9.28 11.61 50.79
N LEU A 11 -9.49 10.37 50.31
CA LEU A 11 -8.64 9.75 49.30
C LEU A 11 -8.87 10.46 47.96
N VAL A 12 -7.93 11.29 47.56
CA VAL A 12 -7.89 11.88 46.21
C VAL A 12 -7.35 10.80 45.26
N PRO A 13 -8.12 10.37 44.25
CA PRO A 13 -7.59 9.45 43.25
C PRO A 13 -6.55 10.18 42.40
N ILE A 14 -5.30 9.70 42.46
CA ILE A 14 -4.25 10.16 41.55
C ILE A 14 -4.63 9.65 40.17
N ALA A 15 -5.06 10.56 39.29
CA ALA A 15 -5.24 10.25 37.89
C ALA A 15 -3.88 9.87 37.31
N ALA A 16 -3.73 8.63 36.87
CA ALA A 16 -2.54 8.19 36.16
C ALA A 16 -2.49 8.92 34.80
N GLN A 17 -1.55 9.85 34.65
CA GLN A 17 -1.29 10.49 33.37
C GLN A 17 -0.69 9.44 32.42
N ALA A 18 -1.41 9.09 31.35
CA ALA A 18 -0.87 8.23 30.32
C ALA A 18 0.38 8.90 29.70
N ALA A 19 1.49 8.18 29.65
CA ALA A 19 2.70 8.69 29.01
C ALA A 19 2.46 8.89 27.51
N GLU A 20 2.94 10.02 26.97
CA GLU A 20 2.90 10.28 25.54
C GLU A 20 3.62 9.15 24.76
N PRO A 21 3.07 8.69 23.62
CA PRO A 21 3.72 7.66 22.83
C PRO A 21 5.11 8.13 22.39
N SER A 22 6.08 7.23 22.43
CA SER A 22 7.41 7.48 21.87
C SER A 22 7.33 7.84 20.38
N LEU A 23 8.35 8.55 19.88
CA LEU A 23 8.45 8.88 18.46
C LEU A 23 8.36 7.64 17.56
N GLU A 24 8.95 6.52 17.99
CA GLU A 24 8.87 5.23 17.30
C GLU A 24 7.42 4.74 17.18
N GLN A 25 6.66 4.76 18.28
CA GLN A 25 5.26 4.36 18.28
C GLN A 25 4.41 5.27 17.39
N GLN A 26 4.64 6.59 17.42
CA GLN A 26 3.94 7.55 16.56
C GLN A 26 4.25 7.34 15.08
N ALA A 27 5.53 7.08 14.75
CA ALA A 27 5.99 6.80 13.40
C ALA A 27 5.37 5.48 12.89
N LEU A 28 5.43 4.40 13.67
CA LEU A 28 4.82 3.12 13.33
C LEU A 28 3.31 3.27 13.11
N ALA A 29 2.58 3.91 14.01
CA ALA A 29 1.15 4.14 13.88
C ALA A 29 0.81 4.94 12.60
N THR A 30 1.61 5.94 12.26
CA THR A 30 1.41 6.75 11.05
C THR A 30 1.72 5.96 9.78
N MET A 31 2.82 5.20 9.73
CA MET A 31 3.12 4.31 8.62
C MET A 31 2.02 3.26 8.42
N LYS A 32 1.47 2.71 9.51
CA LYS A 32 0.38 1.75 9.44
C LYS A 32 -0.89 2.36 8.85
N ARG A 33 -1.27 3.56 9.28
CA ARG A 33 -2.41 4.31 8.69
C ARG A 33 -2.21 4.60 7.21
N ALA A 34 -1.01 5.04 6.82
CA ALA A 34 -0.69 5.32 5.42
C ALA A 34 -0.77 4.04 4.56
N THR A 35 -0.21 2.93 5.05
CA THR A 35 -0.26 1.64 4.34
C THR A 35 -1.68 1.11 4.25
N ALA A 36 -2.48 1.24 5.31
CA ALA A 36 -3.91 0.90 5.26
C ALA A 36 -4.60 1.70 4.16
N TYR A 37 -4.48 3.03 4.15
CA TYR A 37 -5.10 3.87 3.12
C TYR A 37 -4.67 3.52 1.70
N PHE A 38 -3.37 3.29 1.47
CA PHE A 38 -2.86 2.90 0.15
C PHE A 38 -3.43 1.55 -0.31
N THR A 39 -3.45 0.56 0.59
CA THR A 39 -3.91 -0.79 0.25
C THR A 39 -5.42 -0.89 0.08
N THR A 40 -6.20 -0.07 0.80
CA THR A 40 -7.67 -0.10 0.76
C THR A 40 -8.28 0.82 -0.28
N HIS A 41 -7.71 2.01 -0.52
CA HIS A 41 -8.33 3.05 -1.36
C HIS A 41 -7.56 3.33 -2.65
N VAL A 42 -6.23 3.41 -2.58
CA VAL A 42 -5.40 3.82 -3.74
C VAL A 42 -5.12 2.63 -4.67
N SER A 43 -4.96 1.45 -4.09
CA SER A 43 -4.50 0.26 -4.81
C SER A 43 -5.48 -0.21 -5.88
N THR A 44 -4.94 -0.65 -7.01
CA THR A 44 -5.66 -1.47 -7.99
C THR A 44 -5.05 -2.86 -8.00
N ARG A 45 -5.66 -3.81 -7.27
CA ARG A 45 -5.19 -5.20 -7.10
C ARG A 45 -3.71 -5.30 -6.68
N GLY A 46 -3.26 -4.42 -5.79
CA GLY A 46 -1.89 -4.36 -5.32
C GLY A 46 -0.98 -3.41 -6.12
N GLY A 47 -1.40 -2.91 -7.28
CA GLY A 47 -0.60 -1.98 -8.07
C GLY A 47 -0.98 -0.50 -7.87
N TYR A 48 -0.06 0.38 -8.26
CA TYR A 48 -0.10 1.82 -8.00
C TYR A 48 0.37 2.65 -9.21
N LEU A 49 0.01 3.93 -9.22
CA LEU A 49 0.35 4.95 -10.22
C LEU A 49 1.21 6.05 -9.60
N TRP A 50 1.61 7.05 -10.38
CA TRP A 50 2.47 8.14 -9.88
C TRP A 50 1.69 9.17 -9.08
N ARG A 51 0.50 9.53 -9.57
CA ARG A 51 -0.33 10.59 -8.99
C ARG A 51 -1.81 10.23 -9.03
N TYR A 52 -2.51 10.75 -8.04
CA TYR A 52 -3.95 10.62 -7.88
C TYR A 52 -4.50 11.99 -7.47
N SER A 53 -5.72 12.32 -7.91
CA SER A 53 -6.49 13.40 -7.28
C SER A 53 -6.94 12.98 -5.87
N ASP A 54 -7.32 13.94 -5.03
CA ASP A 54 -7.72 13.69 -3.63
C ASP A 54 -8.92 12.75 -3.52
N ASP A 55 -9.81 12.77 -4.52
CA ASP A 55 -10.98 11.89 -4.65
C ASP A 55 -10.68 10.58 -5.41
N LEU A 56 -9.43 10.37 -5.83
CA LEU A 56 -8.92 9.21 -6.59
C LEU A 56 -9.60 8.99 -7.97
N SER A 57 -10.38 9.97 -8.46
CA SER A 57 -11.06 9.90 -9.75
C SER A 57 -10.11 10.09 -10.93
N GLN A 58 -9.07 10.92 -10.75
CA GLN A 58 -7.98 11.11 -11.70
C GLN A 58 -6.77 10.32 -11.26
N ARG A 59 -6.14 9.65 -12.23
CA ARG A 59 -5.00 8.77 -12.00
C ARG A 59 -4.02 8.90 -13.14
N GLU A 60 -2.74 9.03 -12.82
CA GLU A 60 -1.71 9.35 -13.81
C GLU A 60 -0.45 8.54 -13.58
N GLY A 61 0.07 7.98 -14.67
CA GLY A 61 1.49 7.70 -14.82
C GLY A 61 2.09 8.79 -15.71
N GLU A 62 2.77 8.38 -16.78
CA GLU A 62 3.23 9.31 -17.82
C GLU A 62 2.05 9.99 -18.54
N ASN A 63 0.93 9.28 -18.65
CA ASN A 63 -0.33 9.78 -19.19
C ASN A 63 -1.47 9.43 -18.22
N ARG A 64 -2.67 9.96 -18.49
CA ARG A 64 -3.89 9.52 -17.77
C ARG A 64 -4.03 8.01 -17.85
N ALA A 65 -4.29 7.40 -16.72
CA ALA A 65 -4.44 5.96 -16.57
C ALA A 65 -5.91 5.61 -16.32
N THR A 66 -6.33 4.48 -16.89
CA THR A 66 -7.64 3.91 -16.59
C THR A 66 -7.66 3.30 -15.19
N PRO A 67 -8.84 3.07 -14.58
CA PRO A 67 -8.94 2.44 -13.26
C PRO A 67 -8.37 1.03 -13.15
N THR A 68 -8.03 0.40 -14.28
CA THR A 68 -7.49 -0.98 -14.34
C THR A 68 -6.00 -1.01 -14.70
N GLN A 69 -5.37 0.17 -14.86
CA GLN A 69 -3.95 0.29 -15.15
C GLN A 69 -3.15 0.59 -13.89
N VAL A 70 -1.93 0.07 -13.85
CA VAL A 70 -0.92 0.38 -12.84
C VAL A 70 0.42 0.62 -13.51
N TRP A 71 1.29 1.42 -12.91
CA TRP A 71 2.56 1.80 -13.51
C TRP A 71 3.72 0.95 -12.98
N VAL A 72 4.67 0.64 -13.86
CA VAL A 72 5.91 -0.06 -13.53
C VAL A 72 7.06 0.93 -13.40
N GLN A 73 7.13 1.93 -14.28
CA GLN A 73 8.18 2.95 -14.18
C GLN A 73 8.07 3.74 -12.87
N PRO A 74 9.20 4.12 -12.24
CA PRO A 74 9.18 4.90 -10.99
C PRO A 74 8.44 6.23 -11.15
N PRO A 75 7.75 6.72 -10.10
CA PRO A 75 7.55 6.10 -8.78
C PRO A 75 6.32 5.17 -8.71
N GLY A 76 6.08 4.31 -9.71
CA GLY A 76 4.94 3.39 -9.75
C GLY A 76 4.98 2.22 -8.75
N THR A 77 4.30 1.13 -9.12
CA THR A 77 4.12 -0.08 -8.29
C THR A 77 5.39 -0.61 -7.62
N PRO A 78 6.56 -0.70 -8.30
CA PRO A 78 7.78 -1.17 -7.64
C PRO A 78 8.24 -0.29 -6.48
N ALA A 79 8.07 1.03 -6.59
CA ALA A 79 8.50 1.97 -5.56
C ALA A 79 7.68 1.80 -4.27
N VAL A 80 6.35 1.69 -4.40
CA VAL A 80 5.47 1.44 -3.24
C VAL A 80 5.75 0.08 -2.62
N GLY A 81 5.89 -0.97 -3.43
CA GLY A 81 6.23 -2.30 -2.94
C GLY A 81 7.55 -2.34 -2.17
N LEU A 82 8.58 -1.66 -2.67
CA LEU A 82 9.87 -1.55 -2.00
C LEU A 82 9.80 -0.74 -0.70
N ALA A 83 9.01 0.34 -0.66
CA ALA A 83 8.77 1.11 0.56
C ALA A 83 8.13 0.23 1.65
N CYS A 84 7.11 -0.56 1.29
CA CYS A 84 6.49 -1.52 2.21
C CYS A 84 7.46 -2.63 2.64
N ALA A 85 8.29 -3.16 1.74
CA ALA A 85 9.29 -4.16 2.09
C ALA A 85 10.31 -3.62 3.12
N ARG A 86 10.77 -2.37 2.95
CA ARG A 86 11.65 -1.69 3.91
C ARG A 86 10.97 -1.44 5.24
N ALA A 87 9.70 -1.04 5.23
CA ALA A 87 8.92 -0.87 6.47
C ALA A 87 8.78 -2.20 7.23
N TYR A 88 8.58 -3.32 6.54
CA TYR A 88 8.59 -4.64 7.17
C TYR A 88 9.97 -4.98 7.77
N GLN A 89 11.06 -4.75 7.02
CA GLN A 89 12.42 -4.99 7.53
C GLN A 89 12.72 -4.18 8.79
N ALA A 90 12.22 -2.95 8.88
CA ALA A 90 12.47 -2.06 10.01
C ALA A 90 11.59 -2.36 11.25
N THR A 91 10.40 -2.94 11.06
CA THR A 91 9.39 -3.03 12.14
C THR A 91 8.96 -4.45 12.47
N GLY A 92 9.16 -5.42 11.58
CA GLY A 92 8.61 -6.77 11.67
C GLY A 92 7.08 -6.86 11.49
N ASP A 93 6.38 -5.75 11.25
CA ASP A 93 4.91 -5.75 11.15
C ASP A 93 4.43 -6.31 9.79
N ARG A 94 3.69 -7.41 9.85
CA ARG A 94 3.21 -8.14 8.65
C ARG A 94 2.33 -7.31 7.73
N GLN A 95 1.68 -6.25 8.21
CA GLN A 95 0.86 -5.38 7.36
C GLN A 95 1.68 -4.81 6.20
N PHE A 96 2.94 -4.45 6.45
CA PHE A 96 3.84 -3.94 5.42
C PHE A 96 4.31 -5.06 4.47
N LEU A 97 4.56 -6.27 4.98
CA LEU A 97 4.89 -7.42 4.15
C LEU A 97 3.75 -7.77 3.18
N ASP A 98 2.51 -7.81 3.68
CA ASP A 98 1.34 -8.14 2.88
C ASP A 98 1.13 -7.10 1.77
N ALA A 99 1.34 -5.81 2.06
CA ALA A 99 1.32 -4.73 1.07
C ALA A 99 2.42 -4.89 0.01
N ALA A 100 3.65 -5.24 0.41
CA ALA A 100 4.76 -5.50 -0.50
C ALA A 100 4.49 -6.71 -1.41
N VAL A 101 3.93 -7.80 -0.85
CA VAL A 101 3.54 -9.00 -1.60
C VAL A 101 2.41 -8.68 -2.58
N ALA A 102 1.44 -7.84 -2.22
CA ALA A 102 0.39 -7.41 -3.13
C ALA A 102 0.96 -6.66 -4.34
N ALA A 103 1.89 -5.73 -4.12
CA ALA A 103 2.59 -5.04 -5.21
C ALA A 103 3.40 -6.00 -6.09
N ALA A 104 4.12 -6.95 -5.49
CA ALA A 104 4.84 -7.98 -6.23
C ALA A 104 3.89 -8.84 -7.09
N LYS A 105 2.73 -9.24 -6.56
CA LYS A 105 1.72 -9.99 -7.32
C LYS A 105 1.17 -9.19 -8.51
N ALA A 106 0.96 -7.88 -8.37
CA ALA A 106 0.55 -7.02 -9.48
C ALA A 106 1.63 -6.97 -10.58
N LEU A 107 2.91 -6.91 -10.22
CA LEU A 107 4.01 -6.98 -11.18
C LEU A 107 4.09 -8.35 -11.87
N VAL A 108 4.03 -9.45 -11.11
CA VAL A 108 4.02 -10.82 -11.67
C VAL A 108 2.87 -11.00 -12.65
N PHE A 109 1.70 -10.45 -12.36
CA PHE A 109 0.55 -10.50 -13.25
C PHE A 109 0.88 -9.91 -14.64
N GLY A 110 1.60 -8.79 -14.70
CA GLY A 110 1.98 -8.11 -15.93
C GLY A 110 3.30 -8.56 -16.58
N GLN A 111 3.96 -9.60 -16.07
CA GLN A 111 5.22 -10.08 -16.64
C GLN A 111 5.02 -10.58 -18.07
N LEU A 112 5.88 -10.17 -19.00
CA LEU A 112 5.84 -10.65 -20.38
C LEU A 112 6.47 -12.04 -20.53
N TRP A 113 6.06 -12.78 -21.57
CA TRP A 113 6.69 -14.05 -21.96
C TRP A 113 8.20 -13.93 -22.20
N SER A 114 8.63 -12.83 -22.83
CA SER A 114 10.03 -12.47 -23.08
C SER A 114 10.83 -12.14 -21.81
N GLY A 115 10.17 -11.99 -20.66
CA GLY A 115 10.75 -11.38 -19.47
C GLY A 115 10.50 -9.87 -19.43
N GLY A 116 10.81 -9.25 -18.30
CA GLY A 116 10.58 -7.81 -18.10
C GLY A 116 9.10 -7.40 -18.11
N TRP A 117 8.87 -6.09 -18.22
CA TRP A 117 7.57 -5.45 -18.17
C TRP A 117 7.49 -4.30 -19.17
N GLN A 118 6.26 -3.99 -19.58
CA GLN A 118 5.92 -2.70 -20.19
C GLN A 118 5.96 -1.59 -19.13
N TYR A 119 5.84 -0.34 -19.58
CA TYR A 119 5.76 0.82 -18.69
C TYR A 119 4.58 0.77 -17.72
N TYR A 120 3.49 0.11 -18.14
CA TYR A 120 2.28 -0.10 -17.34
C TYR A 120 1.72 -1.51 -17.53
N ILE A 121 0.82 -1.90 -16.63
CA ILE A 121 0.14 -3.19 -16.64
C ILE A 121 -1.37 -2.95 -16.71
N HIS A 122 -2.05 -3.62 -17.64
CA HIS A 122 -3.49 -3.76 -17.60
C HIS A 122 -3.88 -4.96 -16.75
N LEU A 123 -4.65 -4.72 -15.71
CA LEU A 123 -5.07 -5.72 -14.74
C LEU A 123 -6.47 -6.29 -15.03
N ALA A 124 -7.08 -5.96 -16.17
CA ALA A 124 -8.39 -6.45 -16.54
C ALA A 124 -8.54 -6.70 -18.06
N PRO A 125 -9.42 -7.64 -18.46
CA PRO A 125 -9.82 -7.79 -19.85
C PRO A 125 -10.70 -6.62 -20.33
N PRO A 126 -10.76 -6.37 -21.66
CA PRO A 126 -10.02 -7.05 -22.73
C PRO A 126 -8.59 -6.52 -22.91
N ALA A 127 -8.23 -5.41 -22.25
CA ALA A 127 -6.98 -4.69 -22.49
C ALA A 127 -5.75 -5.56 -22.20
N GLU A 128 -5.79 -6.38 -21.14
CA GLU A 128 -4.69 -7.30 -20.83
C GLU A 128 -4.35 -8.27 -21.97
N ARG A 129 -5.34 -8.65 -22.80
CA ARG A 129 -5.15 -9.61 -23.92
C ARG A 129 -4.39 -9.00 -25.10
N ARG A 130 -4.15 -7.69 -25.08
CA ARG A 130 -3.31 -6.98 -26.06
C ARG A 130 -1.82 -7.09 -25.74
N HIS A 131 -1.45 -7.66 -24.58
CA HIS A 131 -0.07 -7.84 -24.13
C HIS A 131 0.27 -9.32 -24.01
N ALA A 132 1.52 -9.68 -24.31
CA ALA A 132 2.04 -11.04 -24.27
C ALA A 132 2.38 -11.47 -22.83
N TYR A 133 1.43 -11.32 -21.91
CA TYR A 133 1.65 -11.68 -20.52
C TYR A 133 1.87 -13.19 -20.36
N ARG A 134 2.83 -13.57 -19.52
CA ARG A 134 3.29 -14.96 -19.31
C ARG A 134 2.18 -15.89 -18.83
N ARG A 135 1.23 -15.37 -18.03
CA ARG A 135 0.08 -16.15 -17.53
C ARG A 135 -0.95 -16.50 -18.62
N LEU A 136 -0.92 -15.80 -19.76
CA LEU A 136 -1.84 -16.03 -20.88
C LEU A 136 -1.20 -16.99 -21.89
N PRO A 137 -2.01 -17.70 -22.70
CA PRO A 137 -1.48 -18.51 -23.79
C PRO A 137 -0.53 -17.72 -24.68
N ARG A 138 0.57 -18.35 -25.11
CA ARG A 138 1.58 -17.70 -25.93
C ARG A 138 0.92 -17.09 -27.19
N PRO A 139 1.08 -15.78 -27.43
CA PRO A 139 0.34 -15.13 -28.50
C PRO A 139 0.82 -15.59 -29.88
N LYS A 140 -0.12 -16.09 -30.68
CA LYS A 140 0.12 -16.51 -32.08
C LYS A 140 0.11 -15.33 -33.05
N SER A 141 -0.57 -14.23 -32.69
CA SER A 141 -0.69 -13.02 -33.52
C SER A 141 0.50 -12.07 -33.34
N LYS A 142 0.87 -11.37 -34.42
CA LYS A 142 1.81 -10.23 -34.39
C LYS A 142 1.18 -8.96 -33.79
N LYS A 143 -0.15 -8.89 -33.62
CA LYS A 143 -0.86 -7.72 -33.07
C LYS A 143 -0.75 -7.57 -31.53
N VAL A 144 -0.16 -8.55 -30.84
CA VAL A 144 0.01 -8.55 -29.38
C VAL A 144 1.38 -7.96 -29.03
N ARG A 145 1.43 -7.02 -28.09
CA ARG A 145 2.69 -6.39 -27.63
C ARG A 145 3.56 -7.40 -26.90
N ARG A 146 4.79 -7.60 -27.38
CA ARG A 146 5.75 -8.60 -26.84
C ARG A 146 6.94 -7.98 -26.10
N TYR A 147 7.13 -6.68 -26.25
CA TYR A 147 8.16 -5.84 -25.65
C TYR A 147 7.55 -4.48 -25.39
#